data_AF-A0A2X2M7K1-F1
#
_entry.id   AF-A0A2X2M7K1-F1
#
_cell.length_a   1.000
_cell.length_b   1.000
_cell.length_c   1.000
_cell.angle_alpha   90.00
_cell.angle_beta   90.00
_cell.angle_gamma   90.00
#
_symmetry.space_group_name_H-M   'P 1'
#
loop_
_entity.id
_entity.type
_entity.pdbx_description
1 polymer ?
#
loop_
_entity_poly.entity_id
_entity_poly.type
_entity_poly.pdbx_seq_one_letter_code
_entity_poly.pdbx_strand_id
1 'polypeptide(L)'
;MSQDVNKLSKQPTPDKAEDNAFFPSPYSLSQYTAPKTDFDGVEHKGAYKDGKWKVLDDCLLKRDMYYWKMGKMFSTGNHPVEMLLPLHHLMEAGFDVDVATLSGYPAKFRIMGYAN
;
A
#
# COMPACT_ATOMS: atom_id res chain seq x y z
N MET A 1 12.56 -11.27 -16.85
CA MET A 1 12.16 -12.61 -17.33
C MET A 1 10.64 -12.68 -17.30
N SER A 2 9.99 -12.90 -18.44
CA SER A 2 8.53 -13.09 -18.48
C SER A 2 8.25 -14.51 -17.97
N GLN A 3 7.87 -14.65 -16.70
CA GLN A 3 7.20 -15.87 -16.26
C GLN A 3 5.83 -15.87 -16.94
N ASP A 4 5.50 -16.99 -17.58
CA ASP A 4 4.21 -17.23 -18.22
C ASP A 4 3.11 -17.11 -17.15
N VAL A 5 2.48 -15.93 -17.06
CA VAL A 5 1.61 -15.52 -15.93
C VAL A 5 0.46 -16.49 -15.68
N ASN A 6 0.04 -17.23 -16.71
CA ASN A 6 -0.98 -18.26 -16.61
C ASN A 6 -0.54 -19.52 -15.81
N LYS A 7 0.76 -19.67 -15.52
CA LYS A 7 1.30 -20.76 -14.69
C LYS A 7 1.41 -20.40 -13.21
N LEU A 8 1.16 -19.14 -12.83
CA LEU A 8 1.23 -18.70 -11.44
C LEU A 8 0.08 -19.30 -10.63
N SER A 9 0.39 -19.66 -9.38
CA SER A 9 -0.62 -20.16 -8.45
C SER A 9 -1.69 -19.10 -8.18
N LYS A 10 -2.95 -19.54 -8.17
CA LYS A 10 -4.11 -18.74 -7.72
C LYS A 10 -4.43 -18.95 -6.24
N GLN A 11 -3.68 -19.80 -5.54
CA GLN A 11 -3.84 -20.00 -4.11
C GLN A 11 -3.25 -18.81 -3.34
N PRO A 12 -3.94 -18.30 -2.30
CA PRO A 12 -3.39 -17.30 -1.39
C PRO A 12 -2.08 -17.78 -0.75
N THR A 13 -1.11 -16.89 -0.60
CA THR A 13 0.19 -17.22 0.02
C THR A 13 0.08 -17.05 1.53
N PRO A 14 0.40 -18.05 2.36
CA PRO A 14 0.36 -17.88 3.82
C PRO A 14 1.25 -16.74 4.32
N ASP A 15 0.74 -15.92 5.22
CA ASP A 15 1.53 -14.96 5.97
C ASP A 15 2.14 -15.65 7.19
N LYS A 16 3.48 -15.72 7.26
CA LYS A 16 4.18 -16.40 8.35
C LYS A 16 4.15 -15.63 9.66
N ALA A 17 3.80 -14.34 9.63
CA ALA A 17 3.77 -13.49 10.82
C ALA A 17 2.48 -13.69 11.63
N GLU A 18 1.41 -14.23 11.03
CA GLU A 18 0.07 -14.28 11.65
C GLU A 18 -0.62 -15.62 11.38
N ASP A 19 -1.38 -16.11 12.37
CA ASP A 19 -2.10 -17.37 12.24
C ASP A 19 -3.29 -17.26 11.29
N ASN A 20 -3.46 -18.28 10.45
CA ASN A 20 -4.52 -18.37 9.43
C ASN A 20 -4.67 -17.09 8.56
N ALA A 21 -3.56 -16.38 8.35
CA ALA A 21 -3.48 -15.17 7.54
C ALA A 21 -2.85 -15.45 6.17
N PHE A 22 -3.33 -14.74 5.15
CA PHE A 22 -2.89 -14.96 3.78
C PHE A 22 -2.72 -13.65 3.02
N PHE A 23 -1.64 -13.57 2.25
CA PHE A 23 -1.41 -12.60 1.19
C PHE A 23 -2.21 -12.93 -0.07
N PRO A 24 -2.33 -11.96 -1.00
CA PRO A 24 -2.79 -12.25 -2.35
C PRO A 24 -1.98 -13.39 -3.01
N SER A 25 -2.64 -14.11 -3.91
CA SER A 25 -1.98 -15.17 -4.70
C SER A 25 -0.91 -14.61 -5.64
N PRO A 26 0.11 -15.40 -6.02
CA PRO A 26 1.10 -15.01 -7.03
C PRO A 26 0.45 -14.54 -8.35
N TYR A 27 -0.60 -15.23 -8.80
CA TYR A 27 -1.35 -14.82 -9.99
C TYR A 27 -1.98 -13.43 -9.81
N SER A 28 -2.70 -13.17 -8.72
CA SER A 28 -3.32 -11.86 -8.48
C SER A 28 -2.30 -10.73 -8.37
N LEU A 29 -1.12 -11.01 -7.79
CA LEU A 29 -0.04 -10.02 -7.73
C LEU A 29 0.45 -9.65 -9.15
N SER A 30 0.55 -10.63 -10.05
CA SER A 30 0.95 -10.36 -11.44
C SER A 30 -0.03 -9.50 -12.24
N GLN A 31 -1.30 -9.47 -11.83
CA GLN A 31 -2.35 -8.72 -12.52
C GLN A 31 -2.54 -7.33 -11.93
N TYR A 32 -2.39 -7.19 -10.61
CA TYR A 32 -2.80 -5.99 -9.88
C TYR A 32 -1.64 -5.26 -9.20
N THR A 33 -0.40 -5.68 -9.45
CA THR A 33 0.80 -4.98 -9.01
C THR A 33 1.78 -4.85 -10.17
N ALA A 34 2.59 -3.80 -10.11
CA ALA A 34 3.63 -3.54 -11.09
C ALA A 34 4.89 -3.04 -10.36
N PRO A 35 6.08 -3.26 -10.94
CA PRO A 35 7.32 -2.74 -10.37
C PRO A 35 7.44 -1.20 -10.45
N LYS A 36 6.57 -0.55 -11.24
CA LYS A 36 6.50 0.91 -11.41
C LYS A 36 5.05 1.35 -11.49
N THR A 37 4.78 2.57 -11.06
CA THR A 37 3.52 3.27 -11.31
C THR A 37 3.54 3.88 -12.71
N ASP A 38 2.40 4.43 -13.12
CA ASP A 38 2.21 5.23 -14.33
C ASP A 38 2.52 6.73 -14.13
N PHE A 39 3.14 7.09 -13.00
CA PHE A 39 3.52 8.47 -12.69
C PHE A 39 4.38 9.08 -13.79
N ASP A 40 3.97 10.26 -14.28
CA ASP A 40 4.56 10.96 -15.42
C ASP A 40 5.06 12.38 -15.10
N GLY A 41 4.88 12.86 -13.86
CA GLY A 41 5.45 14.14 -13.39
C GLY A 41 4.56 14.88 -12.39
N VAL A 42 4.99 16.09 -12.01
CA VAL A 42 4.23 16.99 -11.12
C VAL A 42 4.02 18.34 -11.81
N GLU A 43 2.78 18.84 -11.78
CA GLU A 43 2.39 20.08 -12.47
C GLU A 43 2.74 21.36 -11.69
N HIS A 44 2.64 21.33 -10.35
CA HIS A 44 2.66 22.54 -9.52
C HIS A 44 3.83 22.61 -8.54
N LYS A 45 5.01 22.15 -8.98
CA LYS A 45 6.21 22.11 -8.14
C LYS A 45 6.53 23.49 -7.54
N GLY A 46 6.55 23.58 -6.20
CA GLY A 46 6.84 24.79 -5.43
C GLY A 46 5.79 25.91 -5.56
N ALA A 47 4.55 25.59 -5.93
CA ALA A 47 3.48 26.57 -6.07
C ALA A 47 3.07 27.20 -4.72
N TYR A 48 3.06 26.41 -3.65
CA TYR A 48 2.77 26.88 -2.30
C TYR A 48 4.06 27.24 -1.57
N LYS A 49 4.15 28.47 -1.05
CA LYS A 49 5.39 29.03 -0.47
C LYS A 49 5.28 29.48 0.99
N ASP A 50 4.07 29.67 1.49
CA ASP A 50 3.86 30.24 2.83
C ASP A 50 4.15 29.24 3.95
N GLY A 51 4.21 27.93 3.65
CA GLY A 51 4.63 26.88 4.57
C GLY A 51 3.74 26.68 5.80
N LYS A 52 2.54 27.26 5.82
CA LYS A 52 1.58 27.20 6.94
C LYS A 52 0.61 26.03 6.82
N TRP A 53 0.12 25.75 5.63
CA TRP A 53 -0.88 24.71 5.38
C TRP A 53 -0.21 23.34 5.26
N LYS A 54 -0.81 22.35 5.92
CA LYS A 54 -0.35 20.96 5.98
C LYS A 54 -1.49 20.00 5.71
N VAL A 55 -1.14 18.78 5.35
CA VAL A 55 -2.06 17.65 5.15
C VAL A 55 -1.94 16.71 6.36
N LEU A 56 -3.07 16.27 6.89
CA LEU A 56 -3.13 15.18 7.87
C LEU A 56 -3.53 13.90 7.15
N ASP A 57 -2.65 12.90 7.15
CA ASP A 57 -2.92 11.57 6.61
C ASP A 57 -3.28 10.61 7.75
N ASP A 58 -4.54 10.16 7.79
CA ASP A 58 -5.02 9.16 8.75
C ASP A 58 -4.84 7.75 8.19
N CYS A 59 -3.72 7.14 8.60
CA CYS A 59 -3.26 5.87 8.09
C CYS A 59 -3.92 4.69 8.81
N LEU A 60 -4.18 3.64 8.04
CA LEU A 60 -4.67 2.39 8.59
C LEU A 60 -3.63 1.74 9.52
N LEU A 61 -4.07 1.44 10.74
CA LEU A 61 -3.27 0.97 11.87
C LEU A 61 -2.97 -0.54 11.82
N LYS A 62 -3.88 -1.35 11.27
CA LYS A 62 -3.85 -2.81 11.41
C LYS A 62 -3.74 -3.53 10.06
N ARG A 63 -2.81 -4.48 9.97
CA ARG A 63 -2.57 -5.32 8.79
C ARG A 63 -3.72 -6.32 8.55
N ASP A 64 -4.36 -6.77 9.63
CA ASP A 64 -5.28 -7.92 9.62
C ASP A 64 -6.73 -7.46 9.81
N MET A 65 -7.30 -6.86 8.78
CA MET A 65 -8.73 -6.56 8.79
C MET A 65 -9.35 -6.81 7.43
N TYR A 66 -9.61 -8.10 7.16
CA TYR A 66 -10.95 -8.59 6.86
C TYR A 66 -11.06 -10.02 7.39
N TYR A 67 -11.92 -10.24 8.39
CA TYR A 67 -12.36 -11.58 8.75
C TYR A 67 -13.13 -12.10 7.53
N TRP A 68 -12.50 -12.94 6.72
CA TRP A 68 -13.22 -13.59 5.63
C TRP A 68 -14.09 -14.70 6.25
N LYS A 69 -15.17 -15.06 5.57
CA LYS A 69 -16.01 -16.19 5.97
C LYS A 69 -15.12 -17.41 6.26
N MET A 70 -15.36 -18.11 7.37
CA MET A 70 -14.61 -19.30 7.84
C MET A 70 -13.25 -19.03 8.53
N GLY A 71 -13.03 -17.84 9.12
CA GLY A 71 -11.94 -17.62 10.09
C GLY A 71 -10.56 -17.32 9.50
N LYS A 72 -10.45 -17.18 8.18
CA LYS A 72 -9.20 -16.78 7.49
C LYS A 72 -9.04 -15.27 7.49
N MET A 73 -7.80 -14.80 7.65
CA MET A 73 -7.45 -13.38 7.66
C MET A 73 -6.79 -12.99 6.34
N PHE A 74 -7.15 -11.82 5.82
CA PHE A 74 -6.45 -11.22 4.68
C PHE A 74 -5.36 -10.27 5.19
N SER A 75 -4.10 -10.56 4.85
CA SER A 75 -2.94 -9.74 5.21
C SER A 75 -2.85 -8.54 4.27
N THR A 76 -3.27 -7.38 4.76
CA THR A 76 -3.48 -6.15 4.00
C THR A 76 -2.84 -4.93 4.67
N GLY A 77 -3.22 -3.72 4.29
CA GLY A 77 -2.74 -2.45 4.81
C GLY A 77 -3.02 -1.32 3.82
N ASN A 78 -2.52 -0.12 4.10
CA ASN A 78 -2.58 1.01 3.19
C ASN A 78 -1.91 0.63 1.86
N HIS A 79 -2.58 0.94 0.75
CA HIS A 79 -2.01 0.68 -0.56
C HIS A 79 -0.93 1.73 -0.86
N PRO A 80 0.34 1.31 -1.08
CA PRO A 80 1.44 2.25 -1.15
C PRO A 80 1.30 3.26 -2.30
N VAL A 81 0.76 2.84 -3.44
CA VAL A 81 0.53 3.77 -4.58
C VAL A 81 -0.60 4.76 -4.29
N GLU A 82 -1.68 4.32 -3.65
CA GLU A 82 -2.84 5.18 -3.37
C GLU A 82 -2.52 6.22 -2.29
N MET A 83 -1.62 5.86 -1.37
CA MET A 83 -1.19 6.74 -0.30
C MET A 83 -0.05 7.66 -0.75
N LEU A 84 1.02 7.10 -1.31
CA LEU A 84 2.26 7.86 -1.54
C LEU A 84 2.21 8.72 -2.81
N LEU A 85 1.44 8.33 -3.84
CA LEU A 85 1.42 9.10 -5.08
C LEU A 85 0.71 10.45 -4.90
N PRO A 86 -0.49 10.54 -4.29
CA PRO A 86 -1.10 11.84 -3.99
C PRO A 86 -0.27 12.69 -3.03
N LEU A 87 0.32 12.08 -2.00
CA LEU A 87 1.20 12.80 -1.07
C LEU A 87 2.44 13.34 -1.77
N HIS A 88 3.02 12.61 -2.74
CA HIS A 88 4.13 13.10 -3.53
C HIS A 88 3.78 14.40 -4.27
N HIS A 89 2.61 14.46 -4.93
CA HIS A 89 2.14 15.69 -5.59
C HIS A 89 1.97 16.84 -4.60
N LEU A 90 1.39 16.59 -3.42
CA LEU A 90 1.16 17.61 -2.40
C LEU A 90 2.46 18.14 -1.79
N MET A 91 3.41 17.26 -1.52
CA MET A 91 4.73 17.62 -1.00
C MET A 91 5.54 18.41 -2.03
N GLU A 92 5.54 17.99 -3.29
CA GLU A 92 6.19 18.74 -4.37
C GLU A 92 5.53 20.11 -4.60
N ALA A 93 4.22 20.24 -4.36
CA ALA A 93 3.54 21.52 -4.39
C ALA A 93 3.91 22.45 -3.21
N GLY A 94 4.48 21.91 -2.13
CA GLY A 94 4.97 22.66 -0.98
C GLY A 94 4.22 22.41 0.34
N PHE A 95 3.29 21.44 0.38
CA PHE A 95 2.56 21.09 1.61
C PHE A 95 3.31 20.04 2.42
N ASP A 96 3.47 20.28 3.72
CA ASP A 96 4.01 19.28 4.63
C ASP A 96 2.91 18.29 5.08
N VAL A 97 3.30 17.08 5.50
CA VAL A 97 2.37 15.98 5.82
C VAL A 97 2.62 15.49 7.23
N ASP A 98 1.58 15.53 8.06
CA ASP A 98 1.54 14.83 9.35
C ASP A 98 0.82 13.50 9.19
N VAL A 99 1.40 12.42 9.72
CA VAL A 99 0.80 11.08 9.68
C VAL A 99 0.27 10.72 11.05
N ALA A 100 -0.97 10.29 11.11
CA ALA A 100 -1.61 9.81 12.32
C ALA A 100 -2.17 8.40 12.13
N THR A 101 -2.36 7.72 13.24
CA THR A 101 -3.17 6.50 13.34
C THR A 101 -3.98 6.59 14.63
N LEU A 102 -5.11 5.88 14.71
CA LEU A 102 -6.02 5.95 15.87
C LEU A 102 -5.34 5.73 17.24
N SER A 103 -4.24 4.96 17.29
CA SER A 103 -3.54 4.63 18.54
C SER A 103 -2.06 5.03 18.55
N GLY A 104 -1.57 5.72 17.52
CA GLY A 104 -0.16 6.09 17.39
C GLY A 104 0.81 4.93 17.13
N TYR A 105 0.33 3.69 16.87
CA TYR A 105 1.23 2.65 16.38
C TYR A 105 1.58 2.88 14.91
N PRO A 106 2.69 2.26 14.42
CA PRO A 106 3.12 2.43 13.05
C PRO A 106 2.04 2.06 12.03
N ALA A 107 1.84 2.94 11.05
CA ALA A 107 1.02 2.67 9.88
C ALA A 107 1.46 1.36 9.21
N LYS A 108 0.50 0.59 8.69
CA LYS A 108 0.77 -0.69 8.02
C LYS A 108 0.58 -0.53 6.53
N PHE A 109 1.66 -0.73 5.77
CA PHE A 109 1.54 -0.87 4.32
C PHE A 109 1.16 -2.28 3.93
N ARG A 110 0.44 -2.38 2.81
CA ARG A 110 0.27 -3.63 2.08
C ARG A 110 1.60 -4.05 1.45
N ILE A 111 2.48 -4.62 2.28
CA ILE A 111 3.75 -5.21 1.83
C ILE A 111 3.42 -6.60 1.29
N MET A 112 3.35 -6.70 -0.03
CA MET A 112 3.15 -7.96 -0.74
C MET A 112 4.35 -8.85 -0.48
N GLY A 113 4.11 -10.09 -0.04
CA GLY A 113 5.17 -11.07 0.11
C GLY A 113 5.84 -11.31 -1.23
N TYR A 114 6.98 -10.66 -1.46
CA TYR A 114 7.91 -11.09 -2.50
C TYR A 114 8.38 -12.49 -2.07
N ALA A 115 7.85 -13.51 -2.74
CA ALA A 115 8.46 -14.82 -2.74
C ALA A 115 9.80 -14.65 -3.49
N ASN A 116 10.90 -14.64 -2.74
CA ASN A 116 12.21 -14.98 -3.30
C ASN A 116 12.19 -16.42 -3.80
#